data_AF-A0A9P9EG34-F1
#
_entry.id   AF-A0A9P9EG34-F1
#
_cell.length_a   1.000
_cell.length_b   1.000
_cell.length_c   1.000
_cell.angle_alpha   90.00
_cell.angle_beta   90.00
_cell.angle_gamma   90.00
#
_symmetry.space_group_name_H-M   'P 1'
#
loop_
_entity.id
_entity.type
_entity.pdbx_description
1 polymer ?
#
loop_
_entity_poly.entity_id
_entity_poly.type
_entity_poly.pdbx_seq_one_letter_code
_entity_poly.pdbx_strand_id
1 'polypeptide(L)'
;FQYHADRLTASAVTQTYHYIIEGGLGYGLLTTGEAIVFLRVDWEEPETLYYHLAEPSPKVVAYPNHFHVCTAVGQYLAFSLMALGQPGERWMHGKEDHRQATLNLSTWAE
;
A
#
# COMPACT_ATOMS: atom_id res chain seq x y z
N PHE A 1 4.74 -20.40 -15.89
CA PHE A 1 5.03 -18.97 -15.65
C PHE A 1 3.91 -18.29 -14.87
N GLN A 2 2.68 -18.19 -15.41
CA GLN A 2 1.55 -17.52 -14.74
C GLN A 2 1.30 -17.99 -13.29
N TYR A 3 1.16 -19.30 -13.05
CA TYR A 3 0.93 -19.85 -11.71
C TYR A 3 2.00 -19.42 -10.68
N HIS A 4 3.27 -19.35 -11.09
CA HIS A 4 4.34 -18.92 -10.20
C HIS A 4 4.31 -17.41 -9.95
N ALA A 5 3.98 -16.62 -10.97
CA ALA A 5 3.79 -15.18 -10.83
C ALA A 5 2.63 -14.88 -9.88
N ASP A 6 1.47 -15.50 -10.09
CA ASP A 6 0.28 -15.34 -9.23
C ASP A 6 0.60 -15.67 -7.78
N ARG A 7 1.31 -16.79 -7.55
CA ARG A 7 1.67 -17.23 -6.21
C ARG A 7 2.65 -16.28 -5.52
N LEU A 8 3.65 -15.77 -6.24
CA LEU A 8 4.59 -14.79 -5.71
C LEU A 8 3.90 -13.45 -5.40
N THR A 9 3.05 -12.98 -6.31
CA THR A 9 2.27 -11.76 -6.11
C THR A 9 1.34 -11.89 -4.91
N ALA A 10 0.60 -13.00 -4.81
CA ALA A 10 -0.25 -13.28 -3.67
C ALA A 10 0.55 -13.29 -2.36
N SER A 11 1.69 -13.99 -2.31
CA SER A 11 2.54 -14.00 -1.12
C SER A 11 3.05 -12.61 -0.73
N ALA A 12 3.54 -11.82 -1.69
CA ALA A 12 4.06 -10.48 -1.42
C ALA A 12 2.96 -9.52 -0.92
N VAL A 13 1.77 -9.60 -1.52
CA VAL A 13 0.60 -8.80 -1.10
C VAL A 13 0.13 -9.22 0.29
N THR A 14 -0.06 -10.53 0.54
CA THR A 14 -0.48 -11.05 1.86
C THR A 14 0.51 -10.66 2.96
N GLN A 15 1.81 -10.80 2.71
CA GLN A 15 2.82 -10.45 3.71
C GLN A 15 2.84 -8.94 3.99
N THR A 16 2.72 -8.11 2.94
CA THR A 16 2.70 -6.65 3.12
C THR A 16 1.44 -6.21 3.84
N TYR A 17 0.28 -6.78 3.50
CA TYR A 17 -0.98 -6.57 4.22
C TYR A 17 -0.86 -6.94 5.70
N HIS A 18 -0.27 -8.10 6.00
CA HIS A 18 -0.03 -8.53 7.38
C HIS A 18 0.78 -7.49 8.17
N TYR A 19 1.85 -6.92 7.59
CA TYR A 19 2.61 -5.86 8.27
C TYR A 19 1.85 -4.54 8.41
N ILE A 20 1.01 -4.18 7.44
CA ILE A 20 0.13 -3.01 7.55
C ILE A 20 -0.81 -3.19 8.75
N ILE A 21 -1.43 -4.37 8.85
CA ILE A 21 -2.34 -4.70 9.95
C ILE A 21 -1.59 -4.75 11.28
N GLU A 22 -0.52 -5.54 11.44
CA GLU A 22 0.20 -5.63 12.71
C GLU A 22 0.76 -4.28 13.18
N GLY A 23 1.21 -3.45 12.23
CA GLY A 23 1.74 -2.12 12.51
C GLY A 23 0.69 -1.04 12.78
N GLY A 24 -0.61 -1.33 12.60
CA GLY A 24 -1.68 -0.33 12.69
C GLY A 24 -1.53 0.78 11.64
N LEU A 25 -1.00 0.46 10.47
CA LEU A 25 -0.76 1.39 9.38
C LEU A 25 -1.97 1.45 8.45
N GLY A 26 -2.29 2.62 7.90
CA GLY A 26 -3.30 2.74 6.84
C GLY A 26 -2.74 2.51 5.43
N TYR A 27 -1.42 2.47 5.29
CA TYR A 27 -0.72 2.51 4.01
C TYR A 27 0.49 1.58 4.01
N GLY A 28 0.79 1.00 2.86
CA GLY A 28 2.02 0.26 2.60
C GLY A 28 2.34 0.20 1.11
N LEU A 29 3.46 -0.41 0.74
CA LEU A 29 3.82 -0.61 -0.65
C LEU A 29 4.73 -1.82 -0.84
N LEU A 30 4.77 -2.34 -2.05
CA LEU A 30 5.77 -3.29 -2.52
C LEU A 30 6.26 -2.89 -3.92
N THR A 31 7.44 -3.37 -4.33
CA THR A 31 8.04 -3.01 -5.61
C THR A 31 8.85 -4.16 -6.19
N THR A 32 8.85 -4.26 -7.52
CA THR A 32 9.75 -5.14 -8.29
C THR A 32 10.99 -4.40 -8.81
N GLY A 33 11.11 -3.10 -8.53
CA GLY A 33 12.08 -2.20 -9.13
C GLY A 33 11.60 -1.59 -10.46
N GLU A 34 10.78 -2.32 -11.22
CA GLU A 34 10.15 -1.84 -12.46
C GLU A 34 8.78 -1.21 -12.20
N ALA A 35 8.00 -1.85 -11.32
CA ALA A 35 6.67 -1.40 -10.94
C ALA A 35 6.57 -1.24 -9.42
N ILE A 36 5.73 -0.29 -8.99
CA ILE A 36 5.42 0.00 -7.61
C ILE A 36 3.93 -0.30 -7.40
N VAL A 37 3.60 -1.04 -6.35
CA VAL A 37 2.22 -1.27 -5.91
C VAL A 37 2.04 -0.54 -4.59
N PHE A 38 1.29 0.56 -4.62
CA PHE A 38 0.87 1.28 -3.44
C PHE A 38 -0.39 0.64 -2.88
N LEU A 39 -0.46 0.48 -1.56
CA LEU A 39 -1.53 -0.21 -0.86
C LEU A 39 -2.16 0.72 0.19
N ARG A 40 -3.47 0.59 0.38
CA ARG A 40 -4.22 1.29 1.41
C ARG A 40 -5.24 0.35 2.04
N VAL A 41 -5.30 0.38 3.37
CA VAL A 41 -6.35 -0.23 4.17
C VAL A 41 -7.28 0.88 4.65
N ASP A 42 -8.59 0.65 4.50
CA ASP A 42 -9.59 1.44 5.20
C ASP A 42 -9.90 0.76 6.53
N TRP A 43 -9.79 1.47 7.65
CA TRP A 43 -10.05 0.87 8.96
C TRP A 43 -11.54 0.66 9.23
N GLU A 44 -12.43 1.28 8.44
CA GLU A 44 -13.86 0.96 8.45
C GLU A 44 -14.16 -0.39 7.77
N GLU A 45 -13.31 -0.82 6.82
CA GLU A 45 -13.45 -2.08 6.07
C GLU A 45 -12.06 -2.74 5.85
N PRO A 46 -11.43 -3.26 6.92
CA PRO A 46 -10.04 -3.71 6.87
C PRO A 46 -9.84 -4.96 6.00
N GLU A 47 -10.90 -5.72 5.74
CA GLU A 47 -10.89 -6.92 4.88
C GLU A 47 -10.61 -6.59 3.40
N THR A 48 -10.81 -5.33 3.00
CA THR A 48 -10.59 -4.87 1.62
C THR A 48 -9.27 -4.13 1.50
N LEU A 49 -8.35 -4.68 0.72
CA LEU A 49 -7.07 -4.03 0.39
C LEU A 49 -7.16 -3.28 -0.94
N TYR A 50 -7.09 -1.96 -0.88
CA TYR A 50 -7.04 -1.09 -2.06
C TYR A 50 -5.61 -0.98 -2.59
N TYR A 51 -5.47 -0.88 -3.91
CA TYR A 51 -4.15 -0.75 -4.55
C TYR A 51 -4.10 0.26 -5.70
N HIS A 52 -2.90 0.78 -5.96
CA HIS A 52 -2.55 1.50 -7.17
C HIS A 52 -1.24 0.96 -7.74
N LEU A 53 -1.29 0.47 -8.97
CA LEU A 53 -0.11 0.03 -9.73
C LEU A 53 0.49 1.21 -10.51
N ALA A 54 1.79 1.42 -10.34
CA ALA A 54 2.52 2.42 -11.06
C ALA A 54 3.77 1.85 -11.72
N GLU A 55 3.95 2.22 -13.00
CA GLU A 55 5.12 1.88 -13.81
C GLU A 55 5.80 3.20 -14.22
N PRO A 56 6.80 3.68 -13.45
CA PRO A 56 7.37 5.01 -13.66
C PRO A 56 8.05 5.18 -15.02
N SER A 57 8.85 4.20 -15.45
CA SER A 57 9.67 4.33 -16.68
C SER A 57 8.83 4.58 -17.93
N PRO A 58 7.75 3.81 -18.22
CA PRO A 58 6.86 4.12 -19.34
C PRO A 58 6.11 5.45 -19.16
N LYS A 59 5.65 5.76 -17.94
CA LYS A 59 4.87 6.98 -17.67
C LYS A 59 5.67 8.26 -17.88
N VAL A 60 6.96 8.28 -17.52
CA VAL A 60 7.83 9.44 -17.73
C VAL A 60 7.97 9.79 -19.22
N VAL A 61 8.05 8.78 -20.09
CA VAL A 61 8.13 8.98 -21.55
C VAL A 61 6.79 9.46 -22.12
N ALA A 62 5.68 8.93 -21.61
CA ALA A 62 4.34 9.28 -22.08
C ALA A 62 3.90 10.71 -21.68
N TYR A 63 4.40 11.24 -20.56
CA TYR A 63 4.00 12.54 -20.01
C TYR A 63 5.19 13.48 -19.80
N PRO A 64 5.86 13.95 -20.87
CA PRO A 64 7.10 14.72 -20.77
C PRO A 64 6.92 16.05 -20.04
N ASN A 65 5.74 16.68 -20.09
CA ASN A 65 5.47 17.94 -19.40
C ASN A 65 5.22 17.77 -17.88
N HIS A 66 4.96 16.53 -17.43
CA HIS A 66 4.67 16.19 -16.03
C HIS A 66 5.62 15.10 -15.51
N PHE A 67 6.80 14.97 -16.12
CA PHE A 67 7.72 13.86 -15.81
C PHE A 67 8.07 13.77 -14.32
N HIS A 68 8.19 14.92 -13.65
CA HIS A 68 8.56 15.01 -12.23
C HIS A 68 7.58 14.28 -11.30
N VAL A 69 6.27 14.28 -11.59
CA VAL A 69 5.27 13.51 -10.82
C VAL A 69 5.16 12.05 -11.26
N CYS A 70 5.67 11.71 -12.45
CA CYS A 70 5.64 10.35 -12.97
C CYS A 70 6.87 9.52 -12.59
N THR A 71 7.96 10.15 -12.15
CA THR A 71 9.17 9.44 -11.68
C THR A 71 8.87 8.60 -10.44
N ALA A 72 9.65 7.54 -10.21
CA ALA A 72 9.57 6.75 -8.99
C ALA A 72 9.71 7.63 -7.75
N VAL A 73 10.68 8.56 -7.75
CA VAL A 73 10.92 9.52 -6.66
C VAL A 73 9.69 10.41 -6.42
N GLY A 74 9.09 10.96 -7.48
CA GLY A 74 7.89 11.79 -7.38
C GLY A 74 6.70 11.03 -6.80
N GLN A 75 6.50 9.77 -7.22
CA GLN A 75 5.43 8.92 -6.71
C GLN A 75 5.66 8.51 -5.25
N TYR A 76 6.89 8.13 -4.87
CA TYR A 76 7.22 7.85 -3.47
C TYR A 76 7.02 9.07 -2.58
N LEU A 77 7.42 10.26 -3.04
CA LEU A 77 7.21 11.50 -2.30
C LEU A 77 5.71 11.78 -2.11
N ALA A 78 4.91 11.72 -3.18
CA ALA A 78 3.47 11.92 -3.10
C ALA A 78 2.81 10.92 -2.15
N PHE A 79 3.15 9.64 -2.26
CA PHE A 79 2.65 8.60 -1.37
C PHE A 79 3.05 8.83 0.08
N SER A 80 4.30 9.22 0.35
CA SER A 80 4.79 9.49 1.71
C SER A 80 4.04 10.66 2.34
N LEU A 81 3.77 11.72 1.58
CA LEU A 81 2.98 12.86 2.05
C LEU A 81 1.53 12.47 2.36
N MET A 82 0.91 11.62 1.53
CA MET A 82 -0.42 11.09 1.82
C MET A 82 -0.44 10.21 3.08
N ALA A 83 0.55 9.34 3.25
CA ALA A 83 0.65 8.44 4.39
C ALA A 83 0.91 9.18 5.72
N LEU A 84 1.64 10.30 5.68
CA LEU A 84 1.87 11.15 6.85
C LEU A 84 0.62 11.92 7.30
N GLY A 85 -0.37 12.10 6.41
CA GLY A 85 -1.59 12.86 6.68
C GLY A 85 -1.36 14.35 6.88
N GLN A 86 -2.41 15.09 7.24
CA GLN A 86 -2.28 16.52 7.53
C GLN A 86 -1.63 16.75 8.91
N PRO A 87 -0.82 17.81 9.07
CA PRO A 87 -0.31 18.20 10.38
C PRO A 87 -1.46 18.47 11.36
N GLY A 88 -1.56 17.67 12.43
CA GLY A 88 -2.62 17.77 13.44
C GLY A 88 -3.76 16.76 13.27
N GLU A 89 -3.96 16.22 12.08
CA GLU A 89 -4.69 14.97 11.84
C GLU A 89 -3.76 13.81 12.19
N ARG A 90 -3.41 13.73 13.48
CA ARG A 90 -2.87 12.49 14.01
C ARG A 90 -3.97 11.48 13.76
N TRP A 91 -3.72 10.46 12.95
CA TRP A 91 -4.55 9.26 12.79
C TRP A 91 -4.65 8.57 14.18
N MET A 92 -5.35 9.23 15.08
CA MET A 92 -5.71 8.89 16.45
C MET A 92 -7.11 8.26 16.47
N HIS A 93 -7.73 8.11 15.29
CA HIS A 93 -8.81 7.17 15.10
C HIS A 93 -8.18 5.79 15.15
N GLY A 94 -8.49 5.06 16.23
CA GLY A 94 -8.35 3.62 16.19
C GLY A 94 -7.08 3.01 16.74
N LYS A 95 -6.59 3.38 17.93
CA LYS A 95 -5.87 2.35 18.72
C LYS A 95 -6.83 1.23 19.16
N GLU A 96 -8.10 1.59 19.39
CA GLU A 96 -9.18 0.65 19.69
C GLU A 96 -9.79 0.05 18.42
N ASP A 97 -10.06 0.87 17.38
CA ASP A 97 -10.56 0.35 16.10
C ASP A 97 -9.56 -0.60 15.43
N HIS A 98 -8.25 -0.30 15.50
CA HIS A 98 -7.18 -1.20 15.06
C HIS A 98 -7.21 -2.54 15.79
N ARG A 99 -7.37 -2.51 17.12
CA ARG A 99 -7.41 -3.71 17.95
C ARG A 99 -8.64 -4.56 17.62
N GLN A 100 -9.81 -3.93 17.47
CA GLN A 100 -11.05 -4.62 17.09
C GLN A 100 -10.97 -5.18 15.66
N ALA A 101 -10.47 -4.40 14.71
CA ALA A 101 -10.23 -4.85 13.33
C ALA A 101 -9.28 -6.06 13.29
N THR A 102 -8.17 -6.00 14.03
CA THR A 102 -7.21 -7.12 14.10
C THR A 102 -7.82 -8.37 14.73
N LEU A 103 -8.71 -8.22 15.72
CA LEU A 103 -9.43 -9.34 16.34
C LEU A 103 -10.49 -9.96 15.41
N ASN A 104 -11.09 -9.16 14.54
CA ASN A 104 -12.14 -9.61 13.62
C ASN A 104 -11.57 -10.23 12.33
N LEU A 105 -10.32 -9.90 11.97
CA LEU A 105 -9.63 -10.54 10.87
C LEU A 105 -9.35 -12.01 11.21
N SER A 106 -9.80 -12.92 10.36
CA SER A 106 -9.45 -14.33 10.48
C SER A 106 -7.93 -14.48 10.40
N THR A 107 -7.32 -14.99 11.46
CA THR A 107 -5.89 -15.32 11.46
C THR A 107 -5.65 -16.55 10.60
N TRP A 108 -4.55 -16.55 9.85
CA TRP A 108 -4.12 -17.76 9.14
C TRP A 108 -3.79 -18.82 10.19
N ALA A 109 -4.36 -20.03 10.04
CA ALA A 109 -3.90 -21.17 10.82
C ALA A 109 -2.46 -21.50 10.37
N GLU A 110 -1.53 -21.57 11.31
CA GLU A 110 -0.18 -22.09 11.09
C GLU A 110 -0.19 -23.57 10.68
#